data_AF-A0A2N1DQY1-F1
#
_entry.id   AF-A0A2N1DQY1-F1
#
_cell.length_a   1.000
_cell.length_b   1.000
_cell.length_c   1.000
_cell.angle_alpha   90.00
_cell.angle_beta   90.00
_cell.angle_gamma   90.00
#
_symmetry.space_group_name_H-M   'P 1'
#
loop_
_entity.id
_entity.type
_entity.pdbx_description
1 polymer ?
#
loop_
_entity_poly.entity_id
_entity_poly.type
_entity_poly.pdbx_seq_one_letter_code
_entity_poly.pdbx_strand_id
1 'polypeptide(L)'
;MKKIQQGFTLIELLIVIAIIAVLAAVALPVYSDYMSKAQVTADTSGVTVYKSSVAICYNTNGALANCDADATTGNEGIPVAAVSGVQGGVESVVNGEILVNVLYKGNKETVKYAPNLADASKITWDISSTISNCGDVIPTCS
;
A
#
# COMPACT_ATOMS: atom_id res chain seq x y z
N MET A 1 -42.41 -39.94 27.00
CA MET A 1 -41.23 -39.58 27.82
C MET A 1 -40.84 -38.15 27.48
N LYS A 2 -40.89 -37.23 28.45
CA LYS A 2 -40.55 -35.82 28.26
C LYS A 2 -39.03 -35.71 28.26
N LYS A 3 -38.41 -35.31 27.14
CA LYS A 3 -36.96 -35.05 27.13
C LYS A 3 -36.68 -33.88 28.06
N ILE A 4 -35.88 -34.11 29.10
CA ILE A 4 -35.38 -33.03 29.96
C ILE A 4 -34.38 -32.25 29.12
N GLN A 5 -34.70 -30.99 28.84
CA GLN A 5 -33.81 -30.10 28.10
C GLN A 5 -32.65 -29.72 29.03
N GLN A 6 -31.48 -30.30 28.79
CA GLN A 6 -30.25 -29.92 29.48
C GLN A 6 -29.82 -28.55 28.93
N GLY A 7 -30.08 -27.50 29.69
CA GLY A 7 -29.61 -26.15 29.37
C GLY A 7 -28.10 -26.03 29.64
N PHE A 8 -27.45 -25.11 28.92
CA PHE A 8 -26.07 -24.70 29.17
C PHE A 8 -25.97 -24.05 30.55
N THR A 9 -24.92 -24.34 31.31
CA THR A 9 -24.70 -23.70 32.62
C THR A 9 -24.09 -22.31 32.44
N LEU A 10 -24.42 -21.39 33.35
CA LEU A 10 -23.82 -20.05 33.35
C LEU A 10 -22.30 -20.11 33.54
N ILE A 11 -21.80 -21.12 34.25
CA ILE A 11 -20.36 -21.30 34.48
C ILE A 11 -19.63 -21.74 33.20
N GLU A 12 -20.23 -22.62 32.39
CA GLU A 12 -19.67 -22.99 31.08
C GLU A 12 -19.59 -21.78 30.17
N LEU A 13 -20.62 -20.93 30.16
CA LEU A 13 -20.63 -19.73 29.34
C LEU A 13 -19.58 -18.70 29.78
N LEU A 14 -19.36 -18.55 31.08
CA LEU A 14 -18.34 -17.64 31.63
C LEU A 14 -16.92 -18.07 31.27
N ILE A 15 -16.61 -19.38 31.31
CA ILE A 15 -15.29 -19.89 30.95
C ILE A 15 -15.01 -19.67 29.46
N VAL A 16 -16.02 -19.88 28.60
CA VAL A 16 -15.89 -19.63 27.16
C VAL A 16 -15.58 -18.16 26.87
N ILE A 17 -16.28 -17.24 27.53
CA ILE A 17 -16.03 -15.80 27.36
C ILE A 17 -14.62 -15.44 27.85
N ALA A 18 -14.16 -16.01 28.96
CA ALA A 18 -12.81 -15.77 29.47
C ALA A 18 -11.73 -16.20 28.47
N ILE A 19 -11.87 -17.37 27.83
CA ILE A 19 -10.94 -17.85 26.80
C ILE A 19 -10.97 -16.94 25.57
N ILE A 20 -12.16 -16.55 25.09
CA ILE A 20 -12.32 -15.65 23.95
C ILE A 20 -11.67 -14.29 24.24
N ALA A 21 -11.80 -13.77 25.46
CA ALA A 21 -11.20 -12.49 25.84
C ALA A 21 -9.66 -12.50 25.74
N VAL A 22 -9.01 -13.59 26.19
CA VAL A 22 -7.56 -13.75 26.08
C VAL A 22 -7.12 -13.86 24.61
N LEU A 23 -7.83 -14.66 23.81
CA LEU A 23 -7.52 -14.82 22.39
C LEU A 23 -7.71 -13.51 21.62
N ALA A 24 -8.79 -12.76 21.89
CA ALA A 24 -9.07 -11.48 21.25
C ALA A 24 -8.01 -10.42 21.57
N ALA A 25 -7.50 -10.38 22.81
CA ALA A 25 -6.48 -9.43 23.22
C ALA A 25 -5.18 -9.53 22.39
N VAL A 26 -4.80 -10.73 21.96
CA VAL A 26 -3.62 -10.95 21.12
C VAL A 26 -3.97 -10.84 19.63
N ALA A 27 -5.12 -11.35 19.20
CA ALA A 27 -5.50 -11.41 17.79
C ALA A 27 -5.83 -10.04 17.20
N LEU A 28 -6.51 -9.16 17.95
CA LEU A 28 -6.95 -7.85 17.46
C LEU A 28 -5.81 -6.91 17.01
N PRO A 29 -4.75 -6.67 17.81
CA PRO A 29 -3.67 -5.79 17.38
C PRO A 29 -2.94 -6.34 16.14
N VAL A 30 -2.74 -7.65 16.09
CA VAL A 30 -2.08 -8.33 14.96
C VAL A 30 -2.94 -8.21 13.69
N TYR A 31 -4.25 -8.46 13.79
CA TYR A 31 -5.17 -8.34 12.67
C TYR A 31 -5.27 -6.90 12.14
N SER A 32 -5.27 -5.91 13.03
CA SER A 32 -5.26 -4.49 12.65
C SER A 32 -3.99 -4.09 11.87
N ASP A 33 -2.83 -4.63 12.27
CA ASP A 33 -1.57 -4.43 11.54
C ASP A 33 -1.62 -5.06 10.15
N TYR A 34 -2.08 -6.32 10.04
CA TYR A 34 -2.26 -6.99 8.75
C TYR A 34 -3.21 -6.25 7.81
N MET A 35 -4.35 -5.76 8.33
CA MET A 35 -5.29 -4.97 7.53
C MET A 35 -4.66 -3.66 7.04
N SER A 36 -3.85 -3.00 7.87
CA SER A 36 -3.13 -1.79 7.47
C SER A 36 -2.11 -2.06 6.37
N LYS A 37 -1.35 -3.17 6.46
CA LYS A 37 -0.39 -3.58 5.41
C LYS A 37 -1.08 -3.98 4.10
N ALA A 38 -2.21 -4.67 4.20
CA ALA A 38 -3.03 -5.02 3.03
C ALA A 38 -3.56 -3.77 2.34
N GLN A 39 -4.00 -2.76 3.10
CA GLN A 39 -4.44 -1.47 2.55
C GLN A 39 -3.31 -0.77 1.78
N VAL A 40 -2.11 -0.67 2.35
CA VAL A 40 -0.95 -0.08 1.66
C VAL A 40 -0.64 -0.82 0.35
N THR A 41 -0.76 -2.15 0.34
CA THR A 41 -0.57 -2.96 -0.87
C THR A 41 -1.65 -2.70 -1.93
N ALA A 42 -2.91 -2.52 -1.50
CA ALA A 42 -4.01 -2.15 -2.39
C ALA A 42 -3.79 -0.75 -3.00
N ASP A 43 -3.42 0.22 -2.17
CA ASP A 43 -3.18 1.61 -2.57
C ASP A 43 -2.00 1.72 -3.56
N THR A 44 -0.98 0.86 -3.43
CA THR A 44 0.20 0.83 -4.31
C THR A 44 0.06 -0.08 -5.54
N SER A 45 -1.03 -0.84 -5.67
CA SER A 45 -1.23 -1.80 -6.77
C SER A 45 -1.20 -1.16 -8.16
N GLY A 46 -1.67 0.09 -8.28
CA GLY A 46 -1.72 0.84 -9.54
C GLY A 46 -0.36 1.33 -10.04
N VAL A 47 0.68 1.32 -9.21
CA VAL A 47 2.00 1.91 -9.52
C VAL A 47 2.68 1.24 -10.72
N THR A 48 2.43 -0.05 -10.95
CA THR A 48 3.07 -0.82 -12.02
C THR A 48 2.83 -0.21 -13.41
N VAL A 49 1.64 0.34 -13.66
CA VAL A 49 1.31 1.01 -14.93
C VAL A 49 2.19 2.25 -15.11
N TYR A 50 2.30 3.07 -14.08
CA TYR A 50 3.14 4.27 -14.09
C TYR A 50 4.63 3.94 -14.26
N LYS A 51 5.12 2.90 -13.58
CA LYS A 51 6.51 2.43 -13.76
C LYS A 51 6.81 2.05 -15.21
N SER A 52 5.88 1.36 -15.87
CA SER A 52 6.02 0.99 -17.28
C SER A 52 6.01 2.22 -18.19
N SER A 53 5.09 3.15 -17.98
CA SER A 53 5.01 4.36 -18.80
C SER A 53 6.22 5.28 -18.61
N VAL A 54 6.70 5.46 -17.37
CA VAL A 54 7.93 6.21 -17.08
C VAL A 54 9.14 5.54 -17.74
N ALA A 55 9.21 4.21 -17.73
CA ALA A 55 10.28 3.49 -18.42
C ALA A 55 10.24 3.73 -19.94
N ILE A 56 9.07 3.70 -20.56
CA ILE A 56 8.93 4.02 -21.99
C ILE A 56 9.35 5.47 -22.25
N CYS A 57 8.86 6.42 -21.45
CA CYS A 57 9.22 7.83 -21.57
C CYS A 57 10.74 8.06 -21.46
N TYR A 58 11.41 7.41 -20.51
CA TYR A 58 12.86 7.50 -20.40
C TYR A 58 13.58 6.95 -21.62
N ASN A 59 13.12 5.82 -22.18
CA ASN A 59 13.72 5.24 -23.38
C ASN A 59 13.52 6.11 -24.63
N THR A 60 12.39 6.81 -24.74
CA THR A 60 12.13 7.71 -25.88
C THR A 60 12.88 9.04 -25.75
N ASN A 61 12.86 9.63 -24.56
CA ASN A 61 13.34 11.00 -24.34
C ASN A 61 14.79 11.08 -23.84
N GLY A 62 15.36 9.97 -23.35
CA GLY A 62 16.71 9.90 -22.77
C GLY A 62 16.87 10.65 -21.45
N ALA A 63 15.79 11.24 -20.91
CA ALA A 63 15.80 12.03 -19.70
C ALA A 63 14.48 11.88 -18.94
N LEU A 64 14.57 11.74 -17.61
CA LEU A 64 13.40 11.64 -16.73
C LEU A 64 12.67 12.98 -16.55
N ALA A 65 13.34 14.11 -16.83
CA ALA A 65 12.79 15.45 -16.65
C ALA A 65 11.55 15.75 -17.51
N ASN A 66 11.28 14.91 -18.51
CA ASN A 66 10.12 15.02 -19.39
C ASN A 66 9.09 13.91 -19.13
N CYS A 67 9.24 13.16 -18.03
CA CYS A 67 8.40 12.00 -17.69
C CYS A 67 7.43 12.34 -16.57
N ASP A 68 6.66 13.40 -16.79
CA ASP A 68 5.60 13.86 -15.88
C ASP A 68 4.26 13.25 -16.27
N ALA A 69 3.35 13.11 -15.30
CA ALA A 69 1.95 12.83 -15.59
C ALA A 69 1.34 14.01 -16.35
N ASP A 70 0.71 13.74 -17.50
CA ASP A 70 0.04 14.75 -18.31
C ASP A 70 -1.44 14.36 -18.52
N ALA A 71 -2.34 15.31 -18.26
CA ALA A 71 -3.77 15.16 -18.49
C ALA A 71 -4.15 14.99 -19.97
N THR A 72 -3.23 15.33 -20.90
CA THR A 72 -3.43 15.19 -22.35
C THR A 72 -2.65 14.05 -23.01
N THR A 73 -2.08 13.13 -22.21
CA THR A 73 -1.30 11.95 -22.64
C THR A 73 -0.03 12.24 -23.46
N GLY A 74 0.45 13.49 -23.51
CA GLY A 74 1.62 13.92 -24.28
C GLY A 74 2.98 13.40 -23.79
N ASN A 75 3.02 12.61 -22.72
CA ASN A 75 4.24 12.07 -22.11
C ASN A 75 4.21 10.54 -22.11
N GLU A 76 4.19 9.93 -23.29
CA GLU A 76 4.19 8.47 -23.51
C GLU A 76 3.12 7.71 -22.70
N GLY A 77 1.94 8.32 -22.58
CA GLY A 77 0.80 7.70 -21.92
C GLY A 77 0.98 7.49 -20.42
N ILE A 78 1.82 8.29 -19.74
CA ILE A 78 1.79 8.38 -18.27
C ILE A 78 0.41 8.94 -17.87
N PRO A 79 -0.45 8.15 -17.19
CA PRO A 79 -1.79 8.59 -16.84
C PRO A 79 -1.76 9.82 -15.93
N VAL A 80 -2.80 10.65 -15.98
CA VAL A 80 -2.99 11.69 -14.97
C VAL A 80 -3.14 11.02 -13.60
N ALA A 81 -2.38 11.50 -12.62
CA ALA A 81 -2.46 11.01 -11.26
C ALA A 81 -3.85 11.30 -10.66
N ALA A 82 -4.23 10.55 -9.64
CA ALA A 82 -5.45 10.80 -8.87
C ALA A 82 -5.38 12.19 -8.21
N VAL A 83 -6.54 12.76 -7.89
CA VAL A 83 -6.63 14.08 -7.26
C VAL A 83 -5.75 14.10 -5.99
N SER A 84 -4.80 15.05 -5.94
CA SER A 84 -3.89 15.22 -4.79
C SER A 84 -4.67 15.31 -3.47
N GLY A 85 -4.20 14.58 -2.46
CA GLY A 85 -4.84 14.49 -1.14
C GLY A 85 -5.96 13.44 -0.97
N VAL A 86 -6.39 12.77 -2.05
CA VAL A 86 -7.27 11.59 -1.99
C VAL A 86 -6.45 10.33 -1.69
N GLN A 87 -6.94 9.49 -0.79
CA GLN A 87 -6.29 8.21 -0.43
C GLN A 87 -6.53 7.15 -1.50
N GLY A 88 -5.56 6.25 -1.68
CA GLY A 88 -5.73 5.05 -2.48
C GLY A 88 -5.35 5.20 -3.95
N GLY A 89 -4.28 5.94 -4.24
CA GLY A 89 -3.80 6.07 -5.60
C GLY A 89 -2.50 6.86 -5.73
N VAL A 90 -1.97 6.83 -6.96
CA VAL A 90 -0.84 7.67 -7.37
C VAL A 90 -1.28 9.13 -7.30
N GLU A 91 -0.59 9.93 -6.50
CA GLU A 91 -0.84 11.37 -6.31
C GLU A 91 -0.16 12.22 -7.37
N SER A 92 1.05 11.84 -7.79
CA SER A 92 1.78 12.58 -8.82
C SER A 92 2.83 11.71 -9.49
N VAL A 93 3.13 12.03 -10.75
CA VAL A 93 4.36 11.63 -11.40
C VAL A 93 5.08 12.87 -11.89
N VAL A 94 6.28 13.13 -11.35
CA VAL A 94 7.08 14.31 -11.69
C VAL A 94 8.54 13.88 -11.80
N ASN A 95 9.20 14.26 -12.89
CA ASN A 95 10.54 13.83 -13.28
C ASN A 95 10.71 12.30 -13.21
N GLY A 96 9.66 11.54 -13.57
CA GLY A 96 9.61 10.08 -13.45
C GLY A 96 9.50 9.54 -12.02
N GLU A 97 9.53 10.38 -10.99
CA GLU A 97 9.26 9.98 -9.60
C GLU A 97 7.77 9.82 -9.39
N ILE A 98 7.35 8.68 -8.82
CA ILE A 98 5.94 8.36 -8.58
C ILE A 98 5.68 8.48 -7.08
N LEU A 99 4.73 9.35 -6.70
CA LEU A 99 4.26 9.49 -5.32
C LEU A 99 2.88 8.85 -5.18
N VAL A 100 2.69 8.06 -4.13
CA VAL A 100 1.44 7.36 -3.83
C VAL A 100 0.99 7.73 -2.43
N ASN A 101 -0.25 8.16 -2.30
CA ASN A 101 -0.86 8.37 -1.00
C ASN A 101 -1.50 7.08 -0.50
N VAL A 102 -1.02 6.62 0.66
CA VAL A 102 -1.46 5.39 1.30
C VAL A 102 -2.03 5.68 2.69
N LEU A 103 -2.86 4.78 3.19
CA LEU A 103 -3.31 4.80 4.57
C LEU A 103 -2.64 3.68 5.38
N TYR A 104 -1.90 4.03 6.41
CA TYR A 104 -1.28 3.06 7.31
C TYR A 104 -1.62 3.38 8.77
N LYS A 105 -2.26 2.43 9.47
CA LYS A 105 -2.70 2.58 10.87
C LYS A 105 -3.52 3.86 11.14
N GLY A 106 -4.31 4.28 10.16
CA GLY A 106 -5.15 5.48 10.23
C GLY A 106 -4.46 6.80 9.86
N ASN A 107 -3.15 6.77 9.59
CA ASN A 107 -2.39 7.94 9.16
C ASN A 107 -2.26 7.98 7.64
N LYS A 108 -2.29 9.20 7.08
CA LYS A 108 -1.92 9.42 5.69
C LYS A 108 -0.41 9.37 5.57
N GLU A 109 0.08 8.55 4.67
CA GLU A 109 1.51 8.33 4.44
C GLU A 109 1.76 8.39 2.93
N THR A 110 2.99 8.73 2.55
CA THR A 110 3.38 8.79 1.14
C THR A 110 4.45 7.75 0.86
N VAL A 111 4.24 6.95 -0.18
CA VAL A 111 5.23 6.03 -0.73
C VAL A 111 5.78 6.63 -2.02
N LYS A 112 7.10 6.77 -2.08
CA LYS A 112 7.84 7.27 -3.22
C LYS A 112 8.52 6.13 -3.95
N TYR A 113 8.37 6.11 -5.27
CA TYR A 113 9.13 5.25 -6.18
C TYR A 113 10.00 6.13 -7.06
N ALA A 114 11.30 6.11 -6.82
CA ALA A 114 12.28 6.83 -7.61
C ALA A 114 12.96 5.88 -8.62
N PRO A 115 12.99 6.21 -9.91
CA PRO A 115 13.73 5.42 -10.90
C PRO A 115 15.23 5.54 -10.62
N ASN A 116 15.90 4.40 -10.52
CA ASN A 116 17.33 4.28 -10.34
C ASN A 116 17.95 3.75 -11.65
N LEU A 117 18.78 4.60 -12.24
CA LEU A 117 19.40 4.45 -13.56
C LEU A 117 20.89 4.04 -13.47
N ALA A 118 21.33 3.51 -12.32
CA ALA A 118 22.72 3.09 -12.14
C ALA A 118 23.13 1.96 -13.10
N ASP A 119 22.17 1.18 -13.57
CA ASP A 119 22.36 0.17 -14.61
C ASP A 119 21.84 0.67 -15.96
N ALA A 120 22.72 0.75 -16.95
CA ALA A 120 22.37 1.20 -18.30
C ALA A 120 21.42 0.25 -19.04
N SER A 121 21.23 -0.98 -18.56
CA SER A 121 20.39 -2.02 -19.21
C SER A 121 19.01 -2.18 -18.57
N LYS A 122 18.73 -1.54 -17.43
CA LYS A 122 17.44 -1.63 -16.75
C LYS A 122 17.21 -0.49 -15.78
N ILE A 123 15.95 -0.06 -15.69
CA ILE A 123 15.50 0.87 -14.65
C ILE A 123 15.16 0.04 -13.41
N THR A 124 15.85 0.34 -12.31
CA THR A 124 15.49 -0.15 -10.98
C THR A 124 14.66 0.90 -10.25
N TRP A 125 14.02 0.56 -9.12
CA TRP A 125 13.15 1.47 -8.41
C TRP A 125 13.53 1.51 -6.93
N ASP A 126 14.05 2.65 -6.49
CA ASP A 126 14.28 2.91 -5.08
C ASP A 126 12.94 3.29 -4.43
N ILE A 127 12.58 2.57 -3.38
CA ILE A 127 11.31 2.75 -2.68
C ILE A 127 11.60 3.38 -1.32
N SER A 128 10.99 4.52 -1.05
CA SER A 128 11.02 5.14 0.27
C SER A 128 9.61 5.53 0.69
N SER A 129 9.39 5.77 1.98
CA SER A 129 8.09 6.26 2.45
C SER A 129 8.21 7.09 3.71
N THR A 130 7.13 7.75 4.08
CA THR A 130 6.99 8.41 5.40
C THR A 130 6.66 7.44 6.53
N ILE A 131 6.34 6.17 6.21
CA ILE A 131 6.03 5.13 7.20
C ILE A 131 7.29 4.77 8.00
N SER A 132 7.19 4.81 9.33
CA SER A 132 8.24 4.32 10.21
C SER A 132 8.49 2.82 10.00
N ASN A 133 9.75 2.42 9.84
CA ASN A 133 10.16 1.05 9.50
C ASN A 133 9.47 0.52 8.24
N CYS A 134 9.51 1.29 7.15
CA CYS A 134 8.85 0.98 5.89
C CYS A 134 9.12 -0.45 5.38
N GLY A 135 10.32 -1.01 5.60
CA GLY A 135 10.66 -2.38 5.19
C GLY A 135 9.78 -3.49 5.78
N ASP A 136 9.11 -3.24 6.92
CA ASP A 136 8.17 -4.18 7.53
C ASP A 136 6.80 -4.21 6.83
N VAL A 137 6.51 -3.19 6.02
CA VAL A 137 5.23 -2.97 5.33
C VAL A 137 5.38 -3.20 3.84
N ILE A 138 6.43 -2.61 3.24
CA ILE A 138 6.73 -2.70 1.82
C ILE A 138 8.11 -3.34 1.69
N PRO A 139 8.19 -4.57 1.15
CA PRO A 139 9.48 -5.21 0.88
C PRO A 139 10.36 -4.29 0.02
N THR A 140 11.67 -4.30 0.30
CA THR A 140 12.69 -3.48 -0.40
C THR A 140 12.55 -1.96 -0.23
N CYS A 141 11.71 -1.50 0.69
CA CYS A 141 11.67 -0.08 1.07
C CYS A 141 12.82 0.26 2.03
N SER A 142 13.52 1.35 1.74
CA SER A 142 14.67 1.87 2.50
C SER A 142 14.41 3.25 3.05
#